data_AF-A0A962Q8T3-F1
#
_entry.id   AF-A0A962Q8T3-F1
#
_cell.length_a   1.000
_cell.length_b   1.000
_cell.length_c   1.000
_cell.angle_alpha   90.00
_cell.angle_beta   90.00
_cell.angle_gamma   90.00
#
_symmetry.space_group_name_H-M   'P 1'
#
loop_
_entity.id
_entity.type
_entity.pdbx_description
1 polymer ?
#
loop_
_entity_poly.entity_id
_entity_poly.type
_entity_poly.pdbx_seq_one_letter_code
_entity_poly.pdbx_strand_id
1 'polypeptide(L)'
;MVELIKLSLATARLTNLLVEEAGPFDIFLKIREYFGLLDILDEDTGNIDKVLIQDENSNPIYTMFGLVLDCKLCTSVWVSMVLIVLSKIKYLNVINTILSVSMMAILINKGVEHGM
;
A
#
# COMPACT_ATOMS: atom_id res chain seq x y z
N MET A 1 15.55 -8.93 17.45
CA MET A 1 15.78 -7.64 16.78
C MET A 1 15.60 -7.74 15.26
N VAL A 2 16.28 -8.65 14.57
CA VAL A 2 16.18 -8.81 13.10
C VAL A 2 14.73 -9.04 12.61
N GLU A 3 13.93 -9.83 13.32
CA GLU A 3 12.52 -10.06 12.96
C GLU A 3 11.65 -8.79 13.00
N LEU A 4 11.91 -7.88 13.95
CA LEU A 4 11.17 -6.61 14.03
C LEU A 4 11.50 -5.69 12.86
N ILE A 5 12.76 -5.68 12.42
CA ILE A 5 13.21 -4.90 11.26
C ILE A 5 12.59 -5.48 9.97
N LYS A 6 12.57 -6.81 9.83
CA LYS A 6 11.90 -7.44 8.68
C LYS A 6 10.41 -7.11 8.64
N LEU A 7 9.74 -7.17 9.79
CA LEU A 7 8.32 -6.84 9.89
C LEU A 7 8.06 -5.36 9.59
N SER A 8 8.88 -4.43 10.07
CA SER A 8 8.71 -3.00 9.79
C SER A 8 8.92 -2.68 8.31
N LEU A 9 9.95 -3.26 7.67
CA LEU A 9 10.21 -3.11 6.24
C LEU A 9 9.10 -3.74 5.39
N ALA A 10 8.64 -4.94 5.75
CA ALA A 10 7.52 -5.59 5.06
C ALA A 10 6.22 -4.78 5.19
N THR A 11 5.94 -4.23 6.37
CA THR A 11 4.80 -3.34 6.62
C THR A 11 4.90 -2.10 5.74
N ALA A 12 6.06 -1.46 5.68
CA ALA A 12 6.28 -0.27 4.86
C ALA A 12 6.08 -0.57 3.36
N ARG A 13 6.59 -1.70 2.85
CA ARG A 13 6.39 -2.11 1.45
C ARG A 13 4.91 -2.34 1.14
N LEU A 14 4.26 -3.15 1.96
CA LEU A 14 2.87 -3.53 1.73
C LEU A 14 1.95 -2.32 1.85
N THR A 15 2.25 -1.38 2.74
CA THR A 15 1.56 -0.09 2.81
C THR A 15 1.76 0.73 1.54
N ASN A 16 3.00 0.85 1.04
CA ASN A 16 3.26 1.57 -0.22
C ASN A 16 2.53 0.93 -1.41
N LEU A 17 2.49 -0.40 -1.50
CA LEU A 17 1.71 -1.14 -2.52
C LEU A 17 0.20 -0.90 -2.39
N LEU A 18 -0.30 -0.79 -1.17
CA LEU A 18 -1.72 -0.54 -0.93
C LEU A 18 -2.15 0.90 -1.21
N VAL A 19 -1.25 1.88 -1.11
CA VAL A 19 -1.60 3.31 -1.18
C VAL A 19 -1.12 3.99 -2.46
N GLU A 20 0.12 3.74 -2.90
CA GLU A 20 0.80 4.58 -3.90
C GLU A 20 1.11 3.82 -5.21
N GLU A 21 1.34 2.50 -5.15
CA GLU A 21 1.77 1.74 -6.34
C GLU A 21 0.64 0.90 -6.93
N ALA A 22 0.57 0.84 -8.26
CA ALA A 22 -0.19 -0.19 -8.96
C ALA A 22 0.62 -1.49 -8.88
N GLY A 23 0.36 -2.32 -7.87
CA GLY A 23 1.05 -3.59 -7.73
C GLY A 23 0.68 -4.58 -8.86
N PRO A 24 1.34 -5.74 -8.92
CA PRO A 24 1.20 -6.68 -10.03
C PRO A 24 -0.24 -7.16 -10.21
N PHE A 25 -0.66 -7.31 -11.47
CA PHE A 25 -2.00 -7.76 -11.90
C PHE A 25 -3.17 -6.86 -11.44
N ASP A 26 -2.90 -5.58 -11.15
CA ASP A 26 -3.90 -4.60 -10.72
C ASP A 26 -4.71 -5.06 -9.50
N ILE A 27 -4.17 -5.99 -8.71
CA ILE A 27 -4.88 -6.59 -7.56
C ILE A 27 -5.16 -5.50 -6.52
N PHE A 28 -4.19 -4.61 -6.30
CA PHE A 28 -4.35 -3.51 -5.34
C PHE A 28 -5.34 -2.46 -5.85
N LEU A 29 -5.41 -2.23 -7.16
CA LEU A 29 -6.42 -1.36 -7.77
C LEU A 29 -7.82 -1.95 -7.60
N LYS A 30 -8.00 -3.25 -7.86
CA LYS A 30 -9.28 -3.95 -7.63
C LYS A 30 -9.69 -3.96 -6.16
N ILE A 31 -8.73 -4.07 -5.23
CA ILE A 31 -9.01 -3.98 -3.80
C ILE A 31 -9.48 -2.57 -3.45
N ARG A 32 -8.79 -1.53 -3.94
CA ARG A 32 -9.19 -0.13 -3.73
C ARG A 32 -10.58 0.13 -4.32
N GLU A 33 -10.83 -0.31 -5.56
CA GLU A 33 -12.12 -0.21 -6.24
C GLU A 33 -13.23 -0.89 -5.43
N TYR A 34 -12.98 -2.10 -4.92
CA TYR A 34 -13.92 -2.82 -4.05
C TYR A 34 -14.24 -2.05 -2.76
N PHE A 35 -13.26 -1.30 -2.23
CA PHE A 35 -13.47 -0.43 -1.07
C PHE A 35 -14.01 0.97 -1.43
N GLY A 36 -14.29 1.26 -2.70
CA GLY A 36 -14.85 2.54 -3.16
C GLY A 36 -13.79 3.63 -3.38
N LEU A 37 -12.52 3.26 -3.48
CA LEU A 37 -11.42 4.13 -3.92
C LEU A 37 -11.17 3.83 -5.40
N LEU A 38 -11.71 4.65 -6.30
CA LEU A 38 -11.37 4.60 -7.72
C LEU A 38 -10.17 5.52 -7.95
N ASP A 39 -9.05 4.97 -8.42
CA ASP A 39 -7.98 5.78 -9.01
C ASP A 39 -8.31 5.88 -10.51
N ILE A 40 -8.86 7.00 -10.96
CA ILE A 40 -9.03 7.23 -12.40
C ILE A 40 -7.67 7.71 -12.90
N LEU A 41 -7.01 6.88 -13.70
CA LEU A 41 -5.84 7.29 -14.45
C LEU A 41 -6.31 8.27 -15.52
N ASP A 42 -6.06 9.57 -15.31
CA ASP A 42 -6.16 10.53 -16.39
C ASP A 42 -5.04 10.22 -17.39
N GLU A 43 -5.43 9.59 -18.50
CA GLU A 43 -4.56 9.17 -19.61
C GLU A 43 -3.83 10.38 -20.24
N ASP A 44 -4.39 11.59 -20.08
CA ASP A 44 -3.88 12.82 -20.67
C ASP A 44 -2.79 13.53 -19.84
N THR A 45 -2.73 13.32 -18.51
CA THR A 45 -1.74 13.99 -17.63
C THR A 45 -0.64 13.07 -17.12
N GLY A 46 -0.81 11.75 -17.21
CA GLY A 46 0.14 10.79 -16.62
C GLY A 46 0.28 10.94 -15.10
N ASN A 47 -0.66 11.64 -14.47
CA ASN A 47 -0.72 11.88 -13.04
C ASN A 47 -1.80 10.97 -12.43
N ILE A 48 -1.51 10.33 -11.30
CA ILE A 48 -2.47 9.49 -10.60
C ILE A 48 -3.31 10.42 -9.72
N ASP A 49 -4.36 11.00 -10.28
CA ASP A 49 -5.32 11.77 -9.50
C ASP A 49 -6.34 10.82 -8.87
N LYS A 50 -6.40 10.84 -7.53
CA LYS A 50 -7.33 10.02 -6.74
C LYS A 50 -8.74 10.57 -6.92
N VAL A 51 -9.47 10.08 -7.92
CA VAL A 51 -10.85 10.51 -8.16
C VAL A 51 -11.81 9.66 -7.33
N LEU A 52 -12.16 10.20 -6.16
CA LEU A 52 -13.26 9.69 -5.34
C LEU A 52 -14.50 9.50 -6.22
N ILE A 53 -15.23 8.39 -6.02
CA ILE A 53 -16.53 8.16 -6.66
C ILE A 53 -17.44 9.35 -6.32
N GLN A 54 -17.56 10.27 -7.26
CA GLN A 54 -18.48 11.39 -7.19
C GLN A 54 -19.84 10.88 -7.62
N ASP A 55 -20.78 10.91 -6.69
CA ASP A 55 -22.19 10.89 -7.04
C ASP A 55 -22.49 12.11 -7.94
N GLU A 56 -23.50 12.02 -8.81
CA GLU A 56 -23.99 13.09 -9.70
C GLU A 56 -24.35 14.39 -8.91
N ASN A 57 -24.42 14.27 -7.58
CA ASN A 57 -24.73 15.31 -6.61
C ASN A 57 -23.52 15.79 -5.75
N SER A 58 -22.30 15.63 -6.25
CA SER A 58 -21.03 16.17 -5.70
C SER A 58 -20.68 15.83 -4.24
N ASN A 59 -21.34 14.84 -3.64
CA ASN A 59 -21.00 14.33 -2.32
C ASN A 59 -20.13 13.07 -2.47
N PRO A 60 -18.85 13.11 -2.07
CA PRO A 60 -18.00 11.92 -2.09
C PRO A 60 -18.59 10.84 -1.18
N ILE A 61 -18.89 9.67 -1.74
CA ILE A 61 -19.33 8.50 -0.95
C ILE A 61 -18.08 7.88 -0.31
N TYR A 62 -17.75 8.33 0.90
CA TYR A 62 -16.68 7.71 1.67
C TYR A 62 -17.19 6.44 2.36
N THR A 63 -16.69 5.28 1.95
CA THR A 63 -16.74 4.13 2.86
C THR A 63 -15.75 4.39 4.01
N MET A 64 -16.11 4.01 5.23
CA MET A 64 -15.21 4.14 6.40
C MET A 64 -13.85 3.45 6.16
N PHE A 65 -13.85 2.40 5.34
CA PHE A 65 -12.63 1.67 4.95
C PHE A 65 -11.79 2.43 3.93
N GLY A 66 -12.39 3.18 3.00
CA GLY A 66 -11.68 4.01 2.04
C GLY A 66 -10.85 5.10 2.72
N LEU A 67 -11.41 5.77 3.73
CA LEU A 67 -10.70 6.76 4.56
C LEU A 67 -9.50 6.17 5.29
N VAL A 68 -9.64 4.93 5.80
CA VAL A 68 -8.56 4.24 6.50
C VAL A 68 -7.44 3.84 5.54
N LEU A 69 -7.79 3.41 4.32
CA LEU A 69 -6.84 2.99 3.29
C LEU A 69 -6.09 4.18 2.66
N ASP A 70 -6.72 5.34 2.55
CA ASP A 70 -6.09 6.55 1.99
C ASP A 70 -5.01 7.13 2.92
N CYS A 71 -5.20 7.01 4.24
CA CYS A 71 -4.23 7.44 5.24
C CYS A 71 -3.08 6.42 5.36
N LYS A 72 -1.91 6.74 4.79
CA LYS A 72 -0.70 5.87 4.82
C LYS A 72 -0.33 5.37 6.22
N LEU A 73 -0.38 6.24 7.23
CA LEU A 73 -0.11 5.87 8.63
C LEU A 73 -1.18 4.93 9.17
N CYS A 74 -2.45 5.21 8.91
CA CYS A 74 -3.57 4.38 9.32
C CYS A 74 -3.47 2.99 8.69
N THR A 75 -3.26 2.92 7.37
CA THR A 75 -3.02 1.68 6.63
C THR A 75 -1.85 0.90 7.20
N SER A 76 -0.74 1.56 7.55
CA SER A 76 0.43 0.88 8.13
C SER A 76 0.14 0.19 9.46
N VAL A 77 -0.72 0.78 10.31
CA VAL A 77 -1.10 0.17 11.59
C VAL A 77 -1.90 -1.11 11.34
N TRP A 78 -2.90 -1.06 10.46
CA TRP A 78 -3.71 -2.23 10.10
C TRP A 78 -2.88 -3.32 9.43
N VAL A 79 -2.02 -2.95 8.48
CA VAL A 79 -1.11 -3.86 7.81
C VAL A 79 -0.18 -4.54 8.82
N SER A 80 0.39 -3.79 9.77
CA SER A 80 1.27 -4.36 10.79
C SER A 80 0.54 -5.39 11.66
N MET A 81 -0.72 -5.10 12.06
CA MET A 81 -1.53 -5.99 12.87
C MET A 81 -1.83 -7.28 12.10
N VAL A 82 -2.23 -7.17 10.83
CA VAL A 82 -2.47 -8.32 9.95
C VAL A 82 -1.20 -9.15 9.76
N LEU A 83 -0.06 -8.51 9.46
CA LEU A 83 1.21 -9.22 9.28
C LEU A 83 1.68 -9.92 10.55
N ILE A 84 1.45 -9.37 11.74
CA ILE A 84 1.76 -10.03 13.02
C ILE A 84 0.91 -11.29 13.18
N VAL A 85 -0.40 -11.20 12.97
CA VAL A 85 -1.31 -12.35 13.07
C VAL A 85 -0.92 -13.43 12.04
N LEU A 86 -0.64 -13.01 10.81
CA LEU A 86 -0.27 -13.88 9.70
C LEU A 86 1.15 -14.46 9.81
N SER A 87 2.07 -13.82 10.54
CA SER A 87 3.44 -14.31 10.75
C SER A 87 3.51 -15.69 11.42
N LYS A 88 2.44 -16.09 12.10
CA LYS A 88 2.32 -17.43 12.70
C LYS A 88 2.21 -18.55 11.66
N ILE A 89 1.88 -18.23 10.40
CA ILE A 89 1.75 -19.19 9.30
C ILE A 89 3.12 -19.34 8.62
N LYS A 90 3.65 -20.58 8.55
CA LYS A 90 5.00 -20.87 8.03
C LYS A 90 5.28 -20.26 6.65
N TYR A 91 4.29 -20.28 5.75
CA TYR A 91 4.43 -19.75 4.39
C TYR A 91 4.51 -18.22 4.34
N LEU A 92 3.87 -17.52 5.28
CA LEU A 92 3.85 -16.06 5.31
C LEU A 92 5.20 -15.46 5.73
N ASN A 93 6.04 -16.22 6.43
CA ASN A 93 7.40 -15.76 6.75
C ASN A 93 8.26 -15.57 5.49
N VAL A 94 8.06 -16.41 4.46
CA VAL A 94 8.72 -16.26 3.15
C VAL A 94 8.25 -14.97 2.47
N ILE A 95 6.94 -14.73 2.46
CA ILE A 95 6.35 -13.51 1.87
C ILE A 95 6.87 -12.26 2.57
N ASN A 96 6.90 -12.23 3.91
CA ASN A 96 7.44 -11.12 4.68
C ASN A 96 8.91 -10.85 4.36
N THR A 97 9.70 -11.91 4.16
CA THR A 97 11.11 -11.77 3.78
C THR A 97 11.23 -11.16 2.39
N ILE A 98 10.45 -11.61 1.40
CA ILE A 98 10.44 -11.05 0.04
C ILE A 98 10.03 -9.57 0.07
N LEU A 99 8.96 -9.23 0.79
CA LEU A 99 8.50 -7.85 0.95
C LEU A 99 9.56 -6.96 1.60
N SER A 100 10.19 -7.44 2.68
CA SER A 100 11.25 -6.73 3.37
C SER A 100 12.46 -6.47 2.46
N VAL A 101 12.91 -7.46 1.69
CA VAL A 101 14.04 -7.31 0.76
C VAL A 101 13.70 -6.30 -0.34
N SER A 102 12.48 -6.35 -0.89
CA SER A 102 12.04 -5.38 -1.90
C SER A 102 12.02 -3.95 -1.37
N MET A 103 11.58 -3.73 -0.12
CA MET A 103 11.62 -2.41 0.49
C MET A 103 13.04 -1.90 0.66
N MET A 104 13.94 -2.78 1.11
CA MET A 104 15.34 -2.43 1.30
C MET A 104 15.98 -2.01 -0.02
N ALA A 105 15.69 -2.72 -1.12
CA ALA A 105 16.17 -2.36 -2.44
C ALA A 105 15.68 -0.97 -2.88
N ILE A 106 14.41 -0.65 -2.64
CA ILE A 106 13.84 0.67 -2.96
C ILE A 106 14.49 1.77 -2.11
N LEU A 107 14.70 1.53 -0.82
CA LEU A 107 15.36 2.49 0.07
C LEU A 107 16.80 2.76 -0.35
N ILE A 108 17.53 1.71 -0.77
CA ILE A 108 18.88 1.87 -1.32
C ILE A 108 18.83 2.71 -2.59
N ASN A 109 17.92 2.41 -3.52
CA ASN A 109 17.79 3.17 -4.76
C ASN A 109 17.48 4.66 -4.51
N LYS A 110 16.49 4.94 -3.64
CA LYS A 110 16.13 6.31 -3.26
C LYS A 110 17.26 7.05 -2.53
N GLY A 111 18.00 6.33 -1.68
CA GLY A 111 19.16 6.87 -0.96
C GLY A 111 20.30 7.25 -1.90
N VAL A 112 20.52 6.47 -2.97
CA VAL A 112 21.48 6.79 -4.03
C VAL A 112 21.05 8.04 -4.81
N GLU A 113 19.76 8.17 -5.13
CA GLU A 113 19.24 9.33 -5.87
C GLU A 113 19.34 10.64 -5.09
N HIS A 114 19.25 10.60 -3.75
CA HIS A 114 19.28 11.79 -2.89
C HIS A 114 20.69 12.14 -2.37
N GLY A 115 21.75 11.52 -2.91
CA GLY A 115 23.13 11.93 -2.66
C GLY A 115 23.63 11.60 -1.25
N MET A 116 23.67 10.30 -0.94
CA MET A 116 24.85 9.74 -0.26
C MET A 116 25.96 9.47 -1.26
#